data_AF-A0A2E1IXN5-F1
#
_entry.id   AF-A0A2E1IXN5-F1
#
_cell.length_a   1.000
_cell.length_b   1.000
_cell.length_c   1.000
_cell.angle_alpha   90.00
_cell.angle_beta   90.00
_cell.angle_gamma   90.00
#
_symmetry.space_group_name_H-M   'P 1'
#
loop_
_entity.id
_entity.type
_entity.pdbx_description
1 polymer ?
#
loop_
_entity_poly.entity_id
_entity_poly.type
_entity_poly.pdbx_seq_one_letter_code
_entity_poly.pdbx_strand_id
1 'polypeptide(L)'
;MNFIFTSSKDNLYLQMSDMLGRKQYLFTIEKNNYELFSIREDKKYSKESMLIAFPFFELIEPIDLINFLWGIIPLKFQSNSDFYSDQLNKIMFKTVESENGHLVNEISFQINNDNNEINLIIIEREFDMEYPHLINN
;
A
#
# COMPACT_ATOMS: atom_id res chain seq x y z
N MET A 1 -10.85 1.59 7.89
CA MET A 1 -11.12 0.83 6.64
C MET A 1 -10.11 -0.29 6.60
N ASN A 2 -10.52 -1.50 6.25
CA ASN A 2 -9.62 -2.66 6.22
C ASN A 2 -9.28 -3.00 4.77
N PHE A 3 -8.13 -3.62 4.54
CA PHE A 3 -7.79 -4.11 3.22
C PHE A 3 -7.13 -5.49 3.29
N ILE A 4 -7.26 -6.22 2.20
CA ILE A 4 -6.45 -7.41 1.91
C ILE A 4 -5.70 -7.14 0.61
N PHE A 5 -4.55 -7.77 0.43
CA PHE A 5 -3.78 -7.58 -0.78
C PHE A 5 -3.10 -8.88 -1.25
N THR A 6 -2.83 -8.93 -2.54
CA THR A 6 -1.95 -9.91 -3.16
C THR A 6 -1.05 -9.15 -4.12
N SER A 7 0.22 -9.54 -4.18
CA SER A 7 1.19 -8.82 -5.00
C SER A 7 2.24 -9.74 -5.59
N SER A 8 2.77 -9.29 -6.71
CA SER A 8 3.98 -9.80 -7.36
C SER A 8 4.96 -8.64 -7.52
N LYS A 9 6.13 -8.88 -8.09
CA LYS A 9 7.18 -7.85 -8.24
C LYS A 9 6.69 -6.53 -8.84
N ASP A 10 5.80 -6.60 -9.83
CA ASP A 10 5.36 -5.43 -10.60
C ASP A 10 3.84 -5.19 -10.53
N ASN A 11 3.11 -6.03 -9.78
CA ASN A 11 1.65 -5.96 -9.70
C ASN A 11 1.14 -6.02 -8.26
N LEU A 12 0.08 -5.26 -7.99
CA LEU A 12 -0.64 -5.25 -6.72
C LEU A 12 -2.13 -5.33 -6.98
N TYR A 13 -2.82 -6.15 -6.20
CA TYR A 13 -4.28 -6.17 -6.11
C TYR A 13 -4.65 -5.96 -4.65
N LEU A 14 -5.28 -4.83 -4.34
CA LEU A 14 -5.64 -4.44 -2.98
C LEU A 14 -7.15 -4.20 -2.91
N GLN A 15 -7.85 -5.01 -2.12
CA GLN A 15 -9.30 -4.91 -1.94
C GLN A 15 -9.61 -4.24 -0.62
N MET A 16 -10.28 -3.09 -0.67
CA MET A 16 -10.68 -2.32 0.51
C MET A 16 -12.12 -2.63 0.90
N SER A 17 -12.34 -2.83 2.20
CA SER A 17 -13.64 -3.11 2.78
C SER A 17 -13.96 -2.14 3.91
N ASP A 18 -15.24 -1.79 4.03
CA ASP A 18 -15.69 -0.96 5.14
C ASP A 18 -15.67 -1.72 6.48
N MET A 19 -16.09 -1.04 7.55
CA MET A 19 -16.11 -1.61 8.92
C MET A 19 -17.04 -2.82 9.06
N LEU A 20 -17.97 -3.02 8.13
CA LEU A 20 -18.90 -4.16 8.12
C LEU A 20 -18.39 -5.30 7.21
N GLY A 21 -17.20 -5.16 6.61
CA GLY A 21 -16.63 -6.14 5.69
C GLY A 21 -17.20 -6.08 4.27
N ARG A 22 -17.97 -5.05 3.91
CA ARG A 22 -18.48 -4.89 2.54
C ARG A 22 -17.33 -4.41 1.66
N LYS A 23 -17.11 -5.11 0.54
CA LYS A 23 -16.09 -4.77 -0.45
C LYS A 23 -16.49 -3.47 -1.15
N GLN A 24 -15.68 -2.42 -0.97
CA GLN A 24 -15.97 -1.09 -1.51
C GLN A 24 -15.18 -0.81 -2.77
N TYR A 25 -13.88 -1.13 -2.74
CA TYR A 25 -12.97 -0.75 -3.80
C TYR A 25 -11.97 -1.86 -4.11
N LEU A 26 -11.57 -1.92 -5.37
CA LEU A 26 -10.40 -2.66 -5.83
C LEU A 26 -9.39 -1.63 -6.34
N PHE A 27 -8.23 -1.58 -5.70
CA PHE A 27 -7.08 -0.81 -6.13
C PHE A 27 -6.09 -1.76 -6.80
N THR A 28 -5.67 -1.45 -8.02
CA THR A 28 -4.73 -2.27 -8.77
C THR A 28 -3.50 -1.46 -9.12
N ILE A 29 -2.34 -2.10 -9.08
CA ILE A 29 -1.12 -1.63 -9.75
C ILE A 29 -0.75 -2.71 -10.75
N GLU A 30 -0.53 -2.31 -12.00
CA GLU A 30 0.01 -3.17 -13.04
C GLU A 30 1.08 -2.39 -13.82
N LYS A 31 2.33 -2.87 -13.78
CA LYS A 31 3.47 -2.25 -14.50
C LYS A 31 3.58 -0.74 -14.23
N ASN A 32 3.56 -0.36 -12.95
CA ASN A 32 3.66 1.03 -12.47
C ASN A 32 2.48 1.95 -12.87
N ASN A 33 1.41 1.43 -13.45
CA ASN A 33 0.14 2.14 -13.57
C ASN A 33 -0.79 1.70 -12.45
N TYR A 34 -1.62 2.61 -11.96
CA TYR A 34 -2.57 2.30 -10.91
C TYR A 34 -3.99 2.73 -11.30
N GLU A 35 -4.97 1.95 -10.82
CA GLU A 35 -6.39 2.21 -11.01
C GLU A 35 -7.16 1.99 -9.71
N LEU A 36 -8.27 2.70 -9.54
CA LEU A 36 -9.23 2.50 -8.46
C LEU A 36 -10.60 2.24 -9.06
N PHE A 37 -11.16 1.09 -8.74
CA PHE A 37 -12.50 0.68 -9.16
C PHE A 37 -13.44 0.63 -7.95
N SER A 38 -14.57 1.33 -8.04
CA SER A 38 -15.70 1.17 -7.11
C SER A 38 -16.47 -0.09 -7.45
N ILE A 39 -16.42 -1.06 -6.55
CA ILE A 39 -17.18 -2.32 -6.70
C ILE A 39 -18.68 -2.03 -6.59
N ARG A 40 -19.06 -1.09 -5.71
CA ARG A 40 -20.46 -0.76 -5.46
C ARG A 40 -21.10 0.07 -6.57
N GLU A 41 -20.33 0.97 -7.17
CA GLU A 41 -20.84 1.90 -8.19
C GLU A 41 -20.51 1.46 -9.62
N ASP A 42 -19.81 0.32 -9.77
CA ASP A 42 -19.37 -0.23 -11.06
C ASP A 42 -18.66 0.82 -11.93
N LYS A 43 -17.70 1.54 -11.33
CA LYS A 43 -17.02 2.66 -12.00
C LYS A 43 -15.54 2.76 -11.64
N LYS A 44 -14.73 3.19 -12.62
CA LYS A 44 -13.34 3.58 -12.40
C LYS A 44 -13.25 5.07 -12.03
N TYR A 45 -12.35 5.41 -11.11
CA TYR A 45 -12.05 6.80 -10.77
C TYR A 45 -10.92 7.35 -11.63
N SER A 46 -10.97 8.67 -11.89
CA SER A 46 -9.89 9.37 -12.58
C SER A 46 -8.65 9.49 -11.70
N LYS A 47 -7.48 9.75 -12.29
CA LYS A 47 -6.23 9.96 -11.54
C LYS A 47 -6.34 11.13 -10.56
N GLU A 48 -7.01 12.20 -10.96
CA GLU A 48 -7.24 13.38 -10.11
C GLU A 48 -8.09 13.01 -8.89
N SER A 49 -9.15 12.23 -9.10
CA SER A 49 -10.00 11.74 -8.02
C SER A 49 -9.24 10.80 -7.07
N MET A 50 -8.34 9.98 -7.62
CA MET A 50 -7.50 9.08 -6.82
C MET A 50 -6.49 9.85 -5.97
N LEU A 51 -5.86 10.90 -6.49
CA LEU A 51 -4.93 11.73 -5.71
C LEU A 51 -5.65 12.43 -4.54
N ILE A 52 -6.91 12.84 -4.73
CA ILE A 52 -7.71 13.39 -3.63
C ILE A 52 -8.00 12.34 -2.55
N ALA A 53 -8.31 11.10 -2.95
CA ALA A 53 -8.65 10.02 -2.01
C ALA A 53 -7.41 9.41 -1.33
N PHE A 54 -6.29 9.36 -2.04
CA PHE A 54 -5.03 8.74 -1.64
C PHE A 54 -3.87 9.72 -1.87
N PRO A 55 -3.81 10.82 -1.11
CA PRO A 55 -2.84 11.89 -1.34
C PRO A 55 -1.39 11.44 -1.13
N PHE A 56 -1.14 10.30 -0.48
CA PHE A 56 0.20 9.75 -0.35
C PHE A 56 0.88 9.43 -1.70
N PHE A 57 0.13 9.28 -2.79
CA PHE A 57 0.69 9.17 -4.15
C PHE A 57 1.35 10.47 -4.65
N GLU A 58 1.23 11.58 -3.93
CA GLU A 58 2.06 12.77 -4.15
C GLU A 58 3.52 12.54 -3.70
N LEU A 59 3.75 11.59 -2.79
CA LEU A 59 5.06 11.32 -2.18
C LEU A 59 5.69 10.00 -2.63
N ILE A 60 4.86 9.01 -2.99
CA ILE A 60 5.31 7.66 -3.35
C ILE A 60 4.90 7.31 -4.77
N GLU A 61 5.74 6.52 -5.43
CA GLU A 61 5.41 5.89 -6.69
C GLU A 61 4.70 4.54 -6.44
N PRO A 62 3.96 4.00 -7.41
CA PRO A 62 3.30 2.71 -7.26
C PRO A 62 4.24 1.58 -6.82
N ILE A 63 5.48 1.55 -7.34
CA ILE A 63 6.49 0.56 -6.94
C ILE A 63 6.90 0.69 -5.46
N ASP A 64 6.88 1.90 -4.89
CA ASP A 64 7.18 2.11 -3.48
C ASP A 64 6.10 1.52 -2.58
N LEU A 65 4.83 1.61 -3.00
CA LEU A 65 3.72 0.95 -2.28
C LEU A 65 3.86 -0.58 -2.32
N ILE A 66 4.26 -1.15 -3.45
CA ILE A 66 4.55 -2.60 -3.56
C ILE A 66 5.67 -2.98 -2.58
N ASN A 67 6.79 -2.24 -2.58
CA ASN A 67 7.90 -2.49 -1.66
C ASN A 67 7.44 -2.45 -0.19
N PHE A 68 6.67 -1.44 0.21
CA PHE A 68 6.12 -1.35 1.56
C PHE A 68 5.24 -2.56 1.91
N LEU A 69 4.34 -2.96 1.01
CA LEU A 69 3.47 -4.12 1.23
C LEU A 69 4.26 -5.43 1.30
N TRP A 70 5.44 -5.49 0.69
CA TRP A 70 6.41 -6.58 0.84
C TRP A 70 7.28 -6.49 2.11
N GLY A 71 7.10 -5.43 2.91
CA GLY A 71 7.85 -5.20 4.15
C GLY A 71 9.22 -4.54 3.92
N ILE A 72 9.46 -3.97 2.74
CA ILE A 72 10.73 -3.35 2.35
C ILE A 72 10.60 -1.82 2.40
N ILE A 73 11.58 -1.14 2.99
CA ILE A 73 11.73 0.32 2.85
C ILE A 73 12.17 0.63 1.40
N PRO A 74 11.41 1.42 0.62
CA PRO A 74 11.79 1.74 -0.75
C PRO A 74 13.16 2.42 -0.84
N LEU A 75 13.93 2.10 -1.89
CA LEU A 75 15.33 2.52 -2.05
C LEU A 75 15.54 4.03 -1.84
N LYS A 76 14.61 4.86 -2.34
CA LYS A 76 14.69 6.32 -2.23
C LYS A 76 14.58 6.85 -0.79
N PHE A 77 14.18 6.02 0.15
CA PHE A 77 14.04 6.35 1.58
C PHE A 77 15.08 5.64 2.47
N GLN A 78 15.87 4.71 1.93
CA GLN A 78 16.80 3.90 2.73
C GLN A 78 17.96 4.70 3.34
N SER A 79 18.35 5.83 2.76
CA SER A 79 19.48 6.62 3.25
C SER A 79 19.22 7.32 4.59
N ASN A 80 17.96 7.44 5.01
CA ASN A 80 17.56 8.31 6.13
C ASN A 80 16.98 7.55 7.35
N SER A 81 17.28 6.26 7.52
CA SER A 81 16.97 5.47 8.74
C SER A 81 15.54 5.67 9.25
N ASP A 82 14.59 4.93 8.66
CA ASP A 82 13.17 4.87 9.05
C ASP A 82 12.35 6.17 8.88
N PHE A 83 12.95 7.24 8.36
CA PHE A 83 12.31 8.54 8.26
C PHE A 83 12.66 9.30 6.99
N TYR A 84 11.67 9.86 6.33
CA TYR A 84 11.84 10.87 5.30
C TYR A 84 11.09 12.14 5.70
N SER A 85 11.71 13.29 5.51
CA SER A 85 11.04 14.58 5.68
C SER A 85 11.60 15.60 4.71
N ASP A 86 10.70 16.37 4.13
CA ASP A 86 11.00 17.67 3.52
C ASP A 86 10.34 18.79 4.34
N GLN A 87 10.26 20.01 3.78
CA GLN A 87 9.70 21.18 4.48
C GLN A 87 8.20 21.04 4.81
N LEU A 88 7.45 20.21 4.06
CA LEU A 88 6.00 20.10 4.13
C LEU A 88 5.53 18.68 4.45
N ASN A 89 6.32 17.67 4.10
CA ASN A 89 5.91 16.28 4.10
C ASN A 89 6.81 15.44 4.99
N LYS A 90 6.22 14.44 5.65
CA LYS A 90 6.93 13.44 6.45
C LYS A 90 6.41 12.05 6.14
N ILE A 91 7.34 11.11 6.06
CA ILE A 91 7.07 9.68 5.95
C ILE A 91 7.84 8.98 7.07
N MET A 92 7.14 8.17 7.84
CA MET A 92 7.74 7.36 8.92
C MET A 92 7.50 5.89 8.64
N PHE A 93 8.52 5.07 8.85
CA PHE A 93 8.45 3.62 8.76
C PHE A 93 8.61 3.03 10.15
N LYS A 94 7.80 2.02 10.50
CA LYS A 94 8.05 1.19 11.68
C LYS A 94 8.30 -0.24 11.25
N THR A 95 9.44 -0.77 11.67
CA THR A 95 9.86 -2.14 11.39
C THR A 95 9.63 -3.03 12.61
N VAL A 96 9.38 -4.31 12.34
CA VAL A 96 9.20 -5.35 13.35
C VAL A 96 10.07 -6.55 12.94
N GLU A 97 10.70 -7.18 13.92
CA GLU A 97 11.44 -8.43 13.69
C GLU A 97 10.45 -9.58 13.44
N SER A 98 10.70 -10.37 12.41
CA SER A 98 9.92 -11.53 12.02
C SER A 98 10.84 -12.69 11.62
N GLU A 99 10.26 -13.88 11.41
CA GLU A 99 11.00 -15.03 10.86
C GLU A 99 11.62 -14.73 9.48
N ASN A 100 11.06 -13.76 8.75
CA ASN A 100 11.53 -13.31 7.44
C ASN A 100 12.47 -12.08 7.54
N GLY A 101 12.99 -11.78 8.73
CA GLY A 101 13.84 -10.62 9.02
C GLY A 101 13.06 -9.39 9.48
N HIS A 102 13.70 -8.22 9.44
CA HIS A 102 13.06 -6.95 9.79
C HIS A 102 12.13 -6.49 8.67
N LEU A 103 10.83 -6.52 8.92
CA LEU A 103 9.80 -6.10 7.97
C LEU A 103 9.20 -4.77 8.40
N VAL A 104 8.97 -3.86 7.45
CA VAL A 104 8.15 -2.68 7.70
C VAL A 104 6.70 -3.12 7.90
N ASN A 105 6.07 -2.78 9.02
CA ASN A 105 4.65 -3.09 9.27
C ASN A 105 3.76 -1.86 9.29
N GLU A 106 4.33 -0.68 9.46
CA GLU A 106 3.57 0.57 9.44
C GLU A 106 4.31 1.61 8.62
N ILE A 107 3.55 2.33 7.79
CA ILE A 107 3.99 3.56 7.14
C ILE A 107 2.99 4.67 7.46
N SER A 108 3.52 5.80 7.89
CA SER A 108 2.76 7.00 8.25
C SER A 108 3.12 8.13 7.29
N PHE A 109 2.10 8.81 6.77
CA PHE A 109 2.25 9.96 5.89
C PHE A 109 1.64 11.20 6.54
N GLN A 110 2.45 12.25 6.66
CA GLN A 110 2.00 13.61 6.93
C GLN A 110 2.27 14.45 5.67
N ILE A 111 1.23 15.02 5.08
CA ILE A 111 1.31 15.70 3.78
C ILE A 111 0.91 17.16 3.95
N ASN A 112 1.62 18.07 3.27
CA ASN A 112 1.33 19.52 3.27
C ASN A 112 1.31 20.18 4.66
N ASN A 113 1.99 19.59 5.64
CA ASN A 113 2.00 20.00 7.05
C ASN A 113 0.59 20.13 7.64
N ASP A 114 -0.39 19.45 7.05
CA ASP A 114 -1.72 19.32 7.62
C ASP A 114 -1.67 18.47 8.88
N ASN A 115 -2.64 18.69 9.77
CA ASN A 115 -2.82 17.88 10.98
C ASN A 115 -3.35 16.46 10.68
N ASN A 116 -3.54 16.12 9.40
CA ASN A 116 -4.02 14.81 8.99
C ASN A 116 -2.85 13.87 8.74
N GLU A 117 -2.88 12.72 9.39
CA GLU A 117 -1.93 11.63 9.20
C GLU A 117 -2.66 10.44 8.56
N ILE A 118 -2.05 9.86 7.54
CA ILE A 118 -2.52 8.62 6.91
C ILE A 118 -1.60 7.51 7.33
N ASN A 119 -2.16 6.49 7.98
CA ASN A 119 -1.42 5.32 8.45
C ASN A 119 -1.87 4.08 7.69
N LEU A 120 -0.92 3.37 7.09
CA LEU A 120 -1.12 2.03 6.56
C LEU A 120 -0.43 1.04 7.49
N ILE A 121 -1.21 0.13 8.06
CA ILE A 121 -0.74 -0.85 9.04
C ILE A 121 -0.99 -2.25 8.48
N ILE A 122 0.06 -3.07 8.47
CA ILE A 122 0.01 -4.47 8.06
C ILE A 122 -0.02 -5.34 9.30
N ILE A 123 -1.11 -6.08 9.45
CA ILE A 123 -1.34 -6.97 10.59
C ILE A 123 -0.65 -8.31 10.36
N GLU A 124 -0.72 -8.83 9.13
CA GLU A 124 -0.22 -10.15 8.76
C GLU A 124 0.24 -10.17 7.31
N ARG A 125 1.24 -11.00 7.01
CA ARG A 125 1.72 -11.31 5.66
C ARG A 125 1.96 -12.80 5.53
N GLU A 126 1.47 -13.35 4.43
CA GLU A 126 1.81 -14.71 4.02
C GLU A 126 2.70 -14.61 2.77
N PHE A 127 3.82 -15.33 2.79
CA PHE A 127 4.78 -15.38 1.69
C PHE A 127 4.69 -16.74 1.00
N ASP A 128 4.93 -16.75 -0.32
CA ASP A 128 5.07 -17.97 -1.12
C ASP A 128 3.91 -18.99 -0.97
N MET A 129 2.69 -18.49 -0.80
CA MET A 129 1.50 -19.32 -0.68
C MET A 129 1.22 -20.07 -1.98
N GLU A 130 1.35 -21.40 -1.92
CA GLU A 130 0.91 -22.29 -2.99
C GLU A 130 -0.50 -22.82 -2.71
N TYR A 131 -1.30 -22.96 -3.75
CA TYR A 131 -2.62 -23.59 -3.69
C TYR A 131 -2.61 -24.84 -4.58
N PRO A 132 -2.10 -25.99 -4.10
CA PRO A 132 -1.90 -27.18 -4.93
C PRO A 132 -3.18 -27.66 -5.64
N HIS A 133 -4.34 -27.43 -5.03
CA HIS A 133 -5.64 -27.81 -5.60
C HIS A 133 -6.11 -26.92 -6.77
N LEU A 134 -5.46 -25.78 -7.01
CA LEU A 134 -5.70 -24.92 -8.17
C LEU A 134 -4.77 -25.23 -9.34
N ILE A 135 -3.74 -26.05 -9.12
CA ILE A 135 -2.80 -26.50 -10.15
C ILE A 135 -3.34 -27.80 -10.73
N ASN A 136 -4.07 -27.72 -11.84
CA ASN A 136 -4.39 -28.90 -12.63
C ASN A 136 -3.16 -29.26 -13.48
N ASN A 137 -2.57 -30.43 -13.21
CA ASN A 137 -1.51 -31.04 -14.02
C ASN A 137 -1.99 -31.35 -15.44
#